data_AF-A0A6C2UBM2-F1
#
_entry.id   AF-A0A6C2UBM2-F1
#
_cell.length_a   1.000
_cell.length_b   1.000
_cell.length_c   1.000
_cell.angle_alpha   90.00
_cell.angle_beta   90.00
_cell.angle_gamma   90.00
#
_symmetry.space_group_name_H-M   'P 1'
#
loop_
_entity.id
_entity.type
_entity.pdbx_description
1 polymer ?
#
loop_
_entity_poly.entity_id
_entity_poly.type
_entity_poly.pdbx_seq_one_letter_code
_entity_poly.pdbx_strand_id
1 'polypeptide(L)'
;MNLFAGFVPYMAVLVGLYLFRSAWTAVLLYHAGIVAFLLMRRRPNVWKRAWAGMRTPLLIPSVLVCAFAAPIVYFMWPWFAASETVLPEWMARYGLTGLSWLLLVPYFSIVHPVLEEIHWRGLAPEGFVWLCWQDLLFAGYHVLVLFQLIHWPWLFLVFGVLVGSSVFWRWAADRFGGYGLPILTHAAADAGVVVAVGFLLQ
;
A
#
# COMPACT_ATOMS: atom_id res chain seq x y z
N MET A 1 -1.60 21.06 2.18
CA MET A 1 -1.57 19.72 1.55
C MET A 1 -1.42 19.91 0.05
N ASN A 2 -0.41 19.30 -0.59
CA ASN A 2 -0.30 19.35 -2.05
C ASN A 2 -1.18 18.25 -2.64
N LEU A 3 -2.46 18.57 -2.90
CA LEU A 3 -3.46 17.61 -3.38
C LEU A 3 -2.99 16.85 -4.63
N PHE A 4 -2.27 17.52 -5.53
CA PHE A 4 -1.74 16.91 -6.76
C PHE A 4 -0.84 15.71 -6.48
N ALA A 5 0.00 15.78 -5.44
CA ALA A 5 0.89 14.68 -5.10
C ALA A 5 0.11 13.45 -4.61
N GLY A 6 -1.04 13.63 -3.94
CA GLY A 6 -1.91 12.52 -3.53
C GLY A 6 -2.62 11.82 -4.70
N PHE A 7 -2.65 12.43 -5.89
CA PHE A 7 -3.19 11.82 -7.11
C PHE A 7 -2.16 11.07 -7.95
N VAL A 8 -0.86 11.17 -7.61
CA VAL A 8 0.21 10.43 -8.29
C VAL A 8 -0.09 8.91 -8.39
N PRO A 9 -0.49 8.20 -7.32
CA PRO A 9 -0.80 6.77 -7.44
C PRO A 9 -1.99 6.49 -8.34
N TYR A 10 -3.00 7.36 -8.39
CA TYR A 10 -4.13 7.21 -9.32
C TYR A 10 -3.67 7.29 -10.77
N MET A 11 -2.82 8.26 -11.10
CA MET A 11 -2.26 8.40 -12.45
C MET A 11 -1.36 7.22 -12.81
N ALA A 12 -0.53 6.76 -11.88
CA ALA A 12 0.32 5.60 -12.09
C ALA A 12 -0.49 4.33 -12.34
N VAL A 13 -1.57 4.10 -11.59
CA VAL A 13 -2.48 2.96 -11.81
C VAL A 13 -3.23 3.08 -13.14
N LEU A 14 -3.80 4.25 -13.45
CA LEU A 14 -4.53 4.48 -14.70
C LEU A 14 -3.63 4.27 -15.92
N VAL A 15 -2.42 4.84 -15.90
CA VAL A 15 -1.47 4.70 -16.99
C VAL A 15 -0.88 3.27 -17.02
N GLY A 16 -0.40 2.76 -15.90
CA GLY A 16 0.26 1.45 -15.85
C GLY A 16 -0.68 0.28 -16.15
N LEU A 17 -1.83 0.21 -15.48
CA LEU A 17 -2.76 -0.89 -15.64
C LEU A 17 -3.67 -0.70 -16.87
N TYR A 18 -4.29 0.47 -17.06
CA TYR A 18 -5.32 0.59 -18.11
C TYR A 18 -4.74 0.91 -19.48
N LEU A 19 -3.67 1.69 -19.55
CA LEU A 19 -3.01 2.01 -20.83
C LEU A 19 -1.95 0.97 -21.21
N PHE A 20 -0.98 0.72 -20.33
CA PHE A 20 0.14 -0.19 -20.63
C PHE A 20 -0.12 -1.66 -20.29
N ARG A 21 -1.18 -1.97 -19.53
CA ARG A 21 -1.49 -3.34 -19.07
C ARG A 21 -0.32 -4.02 -18.36
N SER A 22 0.39 -3.27 -17.51
CA SER A 22 1.59 -3.74 -16.81
C SER A 22 1.59 -3.27 -15.35
N ALA A 23 1.61 -4.25 -14.43
CA ALA A 23 1.70 -3.96 -13.00
C ALA A 23 3.03 -3.28 -12.64
N TRP A 24 4.15 -3.71 -13.25
CA TRP A 24 5.44 -3.05 -13.06
C TRP A 24 5.44 -1.61 -13.53
N THR A 25 4.80 -1.32 -14.66
CA THR A 25 4.69 0.07 -15.14
C THR A 25 3.93 0.92 -14.14
N ALA A 26 2.83 0.40 -13.56
CA ALA A 26 2.10 1.12 -12.51
C ALA A 26 2.98 1.39 -11.28
N VAL A 27 3.67 0.37 -10.77
CA VAL A 27 4.56 0.49 -9.60
C VAL A 27 5.72 1.46 -9.85
N LEU A 28 6.40 1.34 -10.99
CA LEU A 28 7.55 2.17 -11.32
C LEU A 28 7.15 3.63 -11.58
N LEU A 29 6.02 3.88 -12.25
CA LEU A 29 5.49 5.25 -12.42
C LEU A 29 5.12 5.87 -11.07
N TYR A 30 4.52 5.10 -10.17
CA TYR A 30 4.18 5.57 -8.84
C TYR A 30 5.45 5.98 -8.08
N HIS A 31 6.44 5.10 -8.03
CA HIS A 31 7.69 5.38 -7.33
C HIS A 31 8.52 6.50 -7.98
N ALA A 32 8.50 6.63 -9.31
CA ALA A 32 9.09 7.78 -9.99
C ALA A 32 8.43 9.10 -9.56
N GLY A 33 7.09 9.11 -9.43
CA GLY A 33 6.34 10.25 -8.93
C GLY A 33 6.65 10.57 -7.45
N ILE A 34 6.80 9.55 -6.59
CA ILE A 34 7.26 9.74 -5.20
C ILE A 34 8.64 10.37 -5.17
N VAL A 35 9.60 9.83 -5.94
CA VAL A 35 10.97 10.37 -5.99
C VAL A 35 10.96 11.82 -6.47
N ALA A 36 10.23 12.14 -7.55
CA ALA A 36 10.08 13.50 -8.03
C ALA A 36 9.52 14.43 -6.95
N PHE A 37 8.46 14.00 -6.25
CA PHE A 37 7.90 14.75 -5.13
C PHE A 37 8.93 15.01 -4.01
N LEU A 38 9.70 14.00 -3.62
CA LEU A 38 10.72 14.13 -2.57
C LEU A 38 11.84 15.09 -2.98
N LEU A 39 12.30 15.01 -4.23
CA LEU A 39 13.31 15.91 -4.79
C LEU A 39 12.82 17.36 -4.84
N MET A 40 11.56 17.58 -5.22
CA MET A 40 10.96 18.92 -5.28
C MET A 40 10.80 19.55 -3.89
N ARG A 41 10.43 18.75 -2.88
CA ARG A 41 10.13 19.27 -1.54
C ARG A 41 11.36 19.53 -0.68
N ARG A 42 12.51 18.96 -1.04
CA ARG A 42 13.81 19.16 -0.37
C ARG A 42 13.75 19.08 1.17
N ARG A 43 13.02 18.12 1.72
CA ARG A 43 12.91 17.99 3.19
C ARG A 43 14.19 17.37 3.75
N PRO A 44 15.00 18.11 4.54
CA PRO A 44 16.15 17.51 5.21
C PRO A 44 15.66 16.42 6.17
N ASN A 45 16.44 15.35 6.32
CA ASN A 45 16.20 14.26 7.28
C ASN A 45 15.02 13.32 7.01
N VAL A 46 14.44 13.28 5.80
CA VAL A 46 13.34 12.33 5.50
C VAL A 46 13.73 10.88 5.78
N TRP A 47 14.95 10.50 5.37
CA TRP A 47 15.50 9.16 5.60
C TRP A 47 15.76 8.88 7.09
N LYS A 48 16.19 9.90 7.85
CA LYS A 48 16.34 9.77 9.31
C LYS A 48 14.98 9.53 9.98
N ARG A 49 13.92 10.20 9.51
CA ARG A 49 12.55 9.99 10.01
C ARG A 49 12.00 8.61 9.62
N ALA A 50 12.35 8.09 8.44
CA ALA A 50 11.94 6.75 8.00
C ALA A 50 12.33 5.67 9.02
N TRP A 51 13.52 5.78 9.60
CA TRP A 51 14.05 4.82 10.59
C TRP A 51 13.79 5.21 12.05
N ALA A 52 13.13 6.35 12.30
CA ALA A 52 12.73 6.76 13.64
C ALA A 52 11.43 6.07 14.08
N GLY A 53 11.18 5.98 15.39
CA GLY A 53 9.95 5.40 15.93
C GLY A 53 9.91 3.86 15.98
N MET A 54 11.00 3.16 15.62
CA MET A 54 11.07 1.69 15.64
C MET A 54 11.13 1.08 17.05
N ARG A 55 11.47 1.85 18.08
CA ARG A 55 11.62 1.36 19.47
C ARG A 55 10.35 1.49 20.32
N THR A 56 9.19 1.54 19.66
CA THR A 56 7.90 1.66 20.35
C THR A 56 7.39 0.29 20.82
N PRO A 57 6.76 0.20 22.01
CA PRO A 57 6.15 -1.05 22.48
C PRO A 57 5.00 -1.54 21.58
N LEU A 58 4.44 -0.67 20.74
CA LEU A 58 3.38 -1.06 19.80
C LEU A 58 3.90 -1.74 18.54
N LEU A 59 5.21 -1.75 18.28
CA LEU A 59 5.73 -2.25 17.00
C LEU A 59 5.37 -3.72 16.77
N ILE A 60 5.74 -4.60 17.71
CA ILE A 60 5.48 -6.04 17.60
C ILE A 60 3.99 -6.35 17.50
N PRO A 61 3.11 -5.88 18.41
CA PRO A 61 1.68 -6.20 18.30
C PRO A 61 1.06 -5.65 17.00
N SER A 62 1.44 -4.46 16.53
CA SER A 62 0.93 -3.94 15.26
C SER A 62 1.42 -4.73 14.06
N VAL A 63 2.68 -5.19 14.05
CA VAL A 63 3.21 -6.05 12.98
C VAL A 63 2.45 -7.38 12.95
N LEU A 64 2.18 -7.98 14.11
CA LEU A 64 1.40 -9.22 14.20
C LEU A 64 -0.02 -9.01 13.66
N VAL A 65 -0.69 -7.92 14.06
CA VAL A 65 -2.03 -7.56 13.54
C VAL A 65 -2.01 -7.39 12.02
N CYS A 66 -1.03 -6.68 11.46
CA CYS A 66 -0.90 -6.51 10.03
C CYS A 66 -0.57 -7.81 9.28
N ALA A 67 0.19 -8.72 9.90
CA ALA A 67 0.47 -10.04 9.32
C ALA A 67 -0.80 -10.92 9.20
N PHE A 68 -1.87 -10.64 9.96
CA PHE A 68 -3.18 -11.29 9.75
C PHE A 68 -3.81 -10.96 8.39
N ALA A 69 -3.26 -10.00 7.62
CA ALA A 69 -3.63 -9.82 6.22
C ALA A 69 -3.52 -11.14 5.42
N ALA A 70 -2.52 -11.99 5.70
CA ALA A 70 -2.37 -13.28 5.03
C ALA A 70 -3.57 -14.23 5.25
N PRO A 71 -3.87 -14.68 6.48
CA PRO A 71 -4.99 -15.58 6.71
C PRO A 71 -6.33 -14.93 6.34
N ILE A 72 -6.51 -13.62 6.56
CA ILE A 72 -7.74 -12.93 6.17
C ILE A 72 -7.93 -13.01 4.66
N VAL A 73 -6.93 -12.61 3.86
CA VAL A 73 -7.06 -12.66 2.40
C VAL A 73 -7.24 -14.09 1.91
N TYR A 74 -6.45 -15.05 2.40
CA TYR A 74 -6.51 -16.44 1.96
C TYR A 74 -7.88 -17.07 2.26
N PHE A 75 -8.32 -17.01 3.53
CA PHE A 75 -9.59 -17.62 3.90
C PHE A 75 -10.77 -16.85 3.33
N MET A 76 -10.72 -15.51 3.29
CA MET A 76 -11.85 -14.72 2.81
C MET A 76 -11.97 -14.69 1.27
N TRP A 77 -10.95 -15.14 0.54
CA TRP A 77 -10.91 -15.10 -0.92
C TRP A 77 -12.16 -15.66 -1.61
N PRO A 78 -12.72 -16.84 -1.24
CA PRO A 78 -13.91 -17.39 -1.90
C PRO A 78 -15.15 -16.51 -1.83
N TRP A 79 -15.23 -15.61 -0.83
CA TRP A 79 -16.32 -14.64 -0.74
C TRP A 79 -15.98 -13.31 -1.41
N PHE A 80 -14.69 -12.96 -1.46
CA PHE A 80 -14.22 -11.71 -2.06
C PHE A 80 -14.17 -11.76 -3.58
N ALA A 81 -13.61 -12.83 -4.14
CA ALA A 81 -13.25 -12.92 -5.55
C ALA A 81 -14.46 -12.77 -6.48
N ALA A 82 -14.30 -11.99 -7.55
CA ALA A 82 -15.36 -11.82 -8.54
C ALA A 82 -15.66 -13.11 -9.34
N SER A 83 -14.65 -13.98 -9.49
CA SER A 83 -14.76 -15.35 -9.99
C SER A 83 -13.58 -16.18 -9.48
N GLU A 84 -13.66 -17.51 -9.56
CA GLU A 84 -12.58 -18.40 -9.12
C GLU A 84 -11.27 -18.18 -9.91
N THR A 85 -11.37 -17.87 -11.20
CA THR A 85 -10.22 -17.69 -12.09
C THR A 85 -9.71 -16.25 -12.16
N VAL A 86 -10.37 -15.29 -11.49
CA VAL A 86 -10.10 -13.86 -11.67
C VAL A 86 -8.65 -13.51 -11.30
N LEU A 87 -8.11 -14.08 -10.23
CA LEU A 87 -6.75 -13.78 -9.76
C LEU A 87 -5.66 -14.28 -10.72
N PRO A 88 -5.59 -15.58 -11.08
CA PRO A 88 -4.56 -16.05 -12.01
C PRO A 88 -4.67 -15.37 -13.39
N GLU A 89 -5.89 -15.13 -13.89
CA GLU A 89 -6.08 -14.40 -15.15
C GLU A 89 -5.61 -12.95 -15.07
N TRP A 90 -5.91 -12.27 -13.96
CA TRP A 90 -5.46 -10.90 -13.72
C TRP A 90 -3.93 -10.83 -13.64
N MET A 91 -3.31 -11.73 -12.89
CA MET A 91 -1.85 -11.79 -12.78
C MET A 91 -1.17 -12.05 -14.13
N ALA A 92 -1.70 -12.98 -14.92
CA ALA A 92 -1.22 -13.22 -16.28
C ALA A 92 -1.39 -11.99 -17.18
N ARG A 93 -2.55 -11.34 -17.13
CA ARG A 93 -2.86 -10.14 -17.93
C ARG A 93 -1.92 -8.98 -17.65
N TYR A 94 -1.53 -8.77 -16.39
CA TYR A 94 -0.67 -7.65 -15.98
C TYR A 94 0.81 -8.00 -15.83
N GLY A 95 1.21 -9.19 -16.32
CA GLY A 95 2.60 -9.61 -16.38
C GLY A 95 3.22 -9.98 -15.02
N LEU A 96 2.41 -10.45 -14.07
CA LEU A 96 2.86 -10.88 -12.74
C LEU A 96 2.96 -12.40 -12.64
N THR A 97 3.68 -13.02 -13.58
CA THR A 97 3.93 -14.47 -13.59
C THR A 97 5.43 -14.77 -13.61
N GLY A 98 5.83 -15.98 -13.22
CA GLY A 98 7.22 -16.44 -13.25
C GLY A 98 8.18 -15.51 -12.51
N LEU A 99 9.28 -15.13 -13.15
CA LEU A 99 10.32 -14.27 -12.57
C LEU A 99 9.78 -12.88 -12.17
N SER A 100 8.80 -12.35 -12.90
CA SER A 100 8.20 -11.05 -12.59
C SER A 100 7.53 -11.04 -11.22
N TRP A 101 6.78 -12.11 -10.90
CA TRP A 101 6.18 -12.30 -9.58
C TRP A 101 7.25 -12.46 -8.49
N LEU A 102 8.27 -13.28 -8.73
CA LEU A 102 9.35 -13.51 -7.77
C LEU A 102 10.12 -12.23 -7.43
N LEU A 103 10.29 -11.31 -8.38
CA LEU A 103 10.89 -10.00 -8.15
C LEU A 103 9.92 -9.04 -7.44
N LEU A 104 8.62 -9.14 -7.72
CA LEU A 104 7.62 -8.30 -7.08
C LEU A 104 7.55 -8.56 -5.57
N VAL A 105 7.60 -9.81 -5.13
CA VAL A 105 7.47 -10.18 -3.71
C VAL A 105 8.41 -9.39 -2.77
N PRO A 106 9.75 -9.44 -2.93
CA PRO A 106 10.65 -8.69 -2.06
C PRO A 106 10.56 -7.18 -2.30
N TYR A 107 10.28 -6.74 -3.53
CA TYR A 107 10.16 -5.32 -3.84
C TYR A 107 8.95 -4.69 -3.12
N PHE A 108 7.79 -5.35 -3.24
CA PHE A 108 6.53 -4.92 -2.65
C PHE A 108 6.52 -5.03 -1.13
N SER A 109 7.29 -5.97 -0.56
CA SER A 109 7.37 -6.14 0.90
C SER A 109 8.42 -5.25 1.58
N ILE A 110 9.38 -4.67 0.84
CA ILE A 110 10.54 -3.96 1.43
C ILE A 110 10.66 -2.54 0.90
N VAL A 111 10.74 -2.38 -0.42
CA VAL A 111 11.02 -1.07 -1.05
C VAL A 111 9.75 -0.23 -1.10
N HIS A 112 8.64 -0.83 -1.52
CA HIS A 112 7.36 -0.17 -1.68
C HIS A 112 6.85 0.50 -0.39
N PRO A 113 6.79 -0.18 0.78
CA PRO A 113 6.24 0.40 2.00
C PRO A 113 7.07 1.58 2.51
N VAL A 114 8.40 1.53 2.31
CA VAL A 114 9.30 2.63 2.69
C VAL A 114 8.99 3.88 1.87
N LEU A 115 8.94 3.75 0.55
CA LEU A 115 8.69 4.90 -0.35
C LEU A 115 7.28 5.45 -0.12
N GLU A 116 6.32 4.56 -0.01
CA GLU A 116 4.92 4.90 0.16
C GLU A 116 4.65 5.64 1.48
N GLU A 117 5.14 5.14 2.62
CA GLU A 117 4.93 5.82 3.89
C GLU A 117 5.65 7.17 3.93
N ILE A 118 6.85 7.27 3.37
CA ILE A 118 7.55 8.56 3.22
C ILE A 118 6.69 9.55 2.42
N HIS A 119 6.05 9.10 1.34
CA HIS A 119 5.18 9.92 0.51
C HIS A 119 3.93 10.38 1.29
N TRP A 120 3.12 9.45 1.81
CA TRP A 120 1.85 9.77 2.44
C TRP A 120 2.01 10.55 3.75
N ARG A 121 2.95 10.13 4.61
CA ARG A 121 3.27 10.90 5.83
C ARG A 121 3.95 12.22 5.51
N GLY A 122 4.52 12.35 4.31
CA GLY A 122 4.93 13.64 3.75
C GLY A 122 3.74 14.56 3.46
N LEU A 123 2.65 14.03 2.90
CA LEU A 123 1.48 14.82 2.51
C LEU A 123 0.54 15.18 3.65
N ALA A 124 0.61 14.43 4.76
CA ALA A 124 -0.20 14.63 5.95
C ALA A 124 -0.15 16.09 6.46
N PRO A 125 -1.26 16.58 7.05
CA PRO A 125 -1.28 17.87 7.76
C PRO A 125 -0.30 17.87 8.94
N GLU A 126 0.05 19.06 9.42
CA GLU A 126 0.86 19.19 10.63
C GLU A 126 0.01 18.85 11.85
N GLY A 127 0.50 17.90 12.65
CA GLY A 127 -0.22 17.41 13.83
C GLY A 127 -1.33 16.41 13.49
N PHE A 128 -1.75 15.66 14.53
CA PHE A 128 -2.75 14.63 14.36
C PHE A 128 -4.16 15.23 14.27
N VAL A 129 -4.84 14.92 13.16
CA VAL A 129 -6.30 15.08 13.00
C VAL A 129 -6.93 13.70 12.82
N TRP A 130 -8.19 13.50 13.18
CA TRP A 130 -8.76 12.15 13.14
C TRP A 130 -8.84 11.57 11.72
N LEU A 131 -9.51 12.26 10.81
CA LEU A 131 -9.65 11.85 9.41
C LEU A 131 -9.25 13.02 8.50
N CYS A 132 -8.51 12.75 7.43
CA CYS A 132 -8.21 13.74 6.42
C CYS A 132 -8.26 13.17 4.99
N TRP A 133 -8.26 14.07 4.01
CA TRP A 133 -8.29 13.70 2.58
C TRP A 133 -7.17 12.75 2.18
N GLN A 134 -6.00 12.85 2.80
CA GLN A 134 -4.87 11.96 2.53
C GLN A 134 -5.21 10.50 2.87
N ASP A 135 -5.99 10.25 3.92
CA ASP A 135 -6.42 8.90 4.32
C ASP A 135 -7.42 8.32 3.30
N LEU A 136 -8.32 9.16 2.79
CA LEU A 136 -9.29 8.77 1.75
C LEU A 136 -8.60 8.52 0.40
N LEU A 137 -7.64 9.38 0.02
CA LEU A 137 -6.88 9.24 -1.22
C LEU A 137 -6.02 7.98 -1.21
N PHE A 138 -5.37 7.68 -0.07
CA PHE A 138 -4.63 6.44 0.17
C PHE A 138 -5.50 5.21 -0.09
N ALA A 139 -6.68 5.14 0.51
CA ALA A 139 -7.55 3.98 0.33
C ALA A 139 -8.14 3.89 -1.08
N GLY A 140 -8.49 5.03 -1.69
CA GLY A 140 -9.22 5.03 -2.96
C GLY A 140 -8.43 4.51 -4.17
N TYR A 141 -7.11 4.73 -4.25
CA TYR A 141 -6.34 4.19 -5.38
C TYR A 141 -6.17 2.66 -5.27
N HIS A 142 -6.14 2.10 -4.05
CA HIS A 142 -6.15 0.65 -3.86
C HIS A 142 -7.46 0.03 -4.35
N VAL A 143 -8.60 0.66 -4.04
CA VAL A 143 -9.90 0.25 -4.57
C VAL A 143 -9.90 0.27 -6.11
N LEU A 144 -9.20 1.23 -6.74
CA LEU A 144 -9.04 1.29 -8.20
C LEU A 144 -8.28 0.08 -8.77
N VAL A 145 -7.39 -0.54 -8.00
CA VAL A 145 -6.72 -1.79 -8.39
C VAL A 145 -7.64 -2.99 -8.13
N LEU A 146 -8.27 -3.01 -6.94
CA LEU A 146 -9.03 -4.15 -6.45
C LEU A 146 -10.39 -4.35 -7.13
N PHE A 147 -11.00 -3.32 -7.73
CA PHE A 147 -12.34 -3.47 -8.33
C PHE A 147 -12.39 -4.50 -9.46
N GLN A 148 -11.25 -4.82 -10.08
CA GLN A 148 -11.17 -5.87 -11.10
C GLN A 148 -11.10 -7.28 -10.51
N LEU A 149 -10.82 -7.41 -9.22
CA LEU A 149 -10.54 -8.67 -8.54
C LEU A 149 -11.66 -9.11 -7.60
N ILE A 150 -12.32 -8.16 -6.92
CA ILE A 150 -13.29 -8.46 -5.85
C ILE A 150 -14.67 -7.89 -6.11
N HIS A 151 -15.71 -8.53 -5.56
CA HIS A 151 -17.09 -8.04 -5.65
C HIS A 151 -17.25 -6.68 -4.95
N TRP A 152 -18.13 -5.85 -5.51
CA TRP A 152 -18.29 -4.46 -5.11
C TRP A 152 -18.64 -4.22 -3.63
N PRO A 153 -19.43 -5.07 -2.92
CA PRO A 153 -19.70 -4.81 -1.50
C PRO A 153 -18.44 -4.88 -0.64
N TRP A 154 -17.51 -5.78 -0.98
CA TRP A 154 -16.25 -5.94 -0.28
C TRP A 154 -15.28 -4.79 -0.53
N LEU A 155 -15.42 -4.06 -1.64
CA LEU A 155 -14.64 -2.83 -1.88
C LEU A 155 -14.89 -1.78 -0.80
N PHE A 156 -16.12 -1.66 -0.29
CA PHE A 156 -16.44 -0.73 0.80
C PHE A 156 -15.78 -1.14 2.12
N LEU A 157 -15.78 -2.44 2.42
CA LEU A 157 -15.09 -2.97 3.60
C LEU A 157 -13.58 -2.71 3.52
N VAL A 158 -12.96 -3.06 2.38
CA VAL A 158 -11.53 -2.84 2.16
C VAL A 158 -11.18 -1.36 2.23
N PHE A 159 -12.00 -0.49 1.61
CA PHE A 159 -11.82 0.95 1.72
C PHE A 159 -11.81 1.42 3.17
N GLY A 160 -12.79 0.98 3.98
CA GLY A 160 -12.86 1.31 5.40
C GLY A 160 -11.63 0.85 6.18
N VAL A 161 -11.17 -0.38 5.94
CA VAL A 161 -9.95 -0.93 6.56
C VAL A 161 -8.72 -0.10 6.18
N LEU A 162 -8.54 0.24 4.90
CA LEU A 162 -7.40 1.01 4.42
C LEU A 162 -7.40 2.46 4.93
N VAL A 163 -8.57 3.09 5.03
CA VAL A 163 -8.70 4.41 5.67
C VAL A 163 -8.28 4.31 7.14
N GLY A 164 -8.79 3.31 7.86
CA GLY A 164 -8.42 3.04 9.26
C GLY A 164 -6.91 2.82 9.44
N SER A 165 -6.29 2.04 8.56
CA SER A 165 -4.84 1.82 8.56
C SER A 165 -4.06 3.11 8.31
N SER A 166 -4.45 3.93 7.33
CA SER A 166 -3.77 5.22 7.10
C SER A 166 -3.90 6.18 8.28
N VAL A 167 -5.07 6.23 8.92
CA VAL A 167 -5.29 7.03 10.13
C VAL A 167 -4.39 6.55 11.27
N PHE A 168 -4.35 5.23 11.50
CA PHE A 168 -3.48 4.61 12.50
C PHE A 168 -2.00 4.90 12.25
N TRP A 169 -1.52 4.75 11.02
CA TRP A 169 -0.14 5.03 10.66
C TRP A 169 0.23 6.50 10.80
N ARG A 170 -0.69 7.42 10.48
CA ARG A 170 -0.49 8.86 10.72
C ARG A 170 -0.37 9.15 12.21
N TRP A 171 -1.32 8.65 13.00
CA TRP A 171 -1.31 8.78 14.45
C TRP A 171 0.00 8.26 15.05
N ALA A 172 0.44 7.07 14.63
CA ALA A 172 1.67 6.47 15.11
C ALA A 172 2.91 7.29 14.71
N ALA A 173 2.94 7.81 13.47
CA ALA A 173 4.02 8.66 12.99
C ALA A 173 4.17 9.94 13.80
N ASP A 174 3.04 10.57 14.15
CA ASP A 174 3.01 11.78 14.98
C ASP A 174 3.36 11.45 16.43
N ARG A 175 2.80 10.36 16.99
CA ARG A 175 2.97 9.96 18.39
C ARG A 175 4.40 9.52 18.73
N PHE A 176 5.06 8.83 17.81
CA PHE A 176 6.39 8.23 17.99
C PHE A 176 7.51 8.97 17.23
N GLY A 177 7.17 10.05 16.51
CA GLY A 177 8.14 10.96 15.88
C GLY A 177 8.88 10.38 14.67
N GLY A 178 8.35 9.33 14.02
CA GLY A 178 9.03 8.65 12.92
C GLY A 178 8.14 7.67 12.16
N TYR A 179 8.59 7.22 10.99
CA TYR A 179 7.80 6.35 10.10
C TYR A 179 8.12 4.87 10.28
N GLY A 180 9.00 4.49 11.20
CA GLY A 180 9.45 3.12 11.37
C GLY A 180 8.31 2.15 11.71
N LEU A 181 7.40 2.52 12.62
CA LEU A 181 6.21 1.69 12.88
C LEU A 181 5.32 1.60 11.63
N PRO A 182 4.85 2.70 11.02
CA PRO A 182 4.11 2.65 9.76
C PRO A 182 4.74 1.74 8.71
N ILE A 183 6.02 1.96 8.38
CA ILE A 183 6.76 1.21 7.36
C ILE A 183 6.76 -0.28 7.65
N LEU A 184 7.10 -0.69 8.89
CA LEU A 184 7.18 -2.11 9.23
C LEU A 184 5.82 -2.80 9.27
N THR A 185 4.79 -2.10 9.75
CA THR A 185 3.43 -2.64 9.78
C THR A 185 2.80 -2.71 8.39
N HIS A 186 3.09 -1.73 7.53
CA HIS A 186 2.71 -1.74 6.12
C HIS A 186 3.42 -2.88 5.37
N ALA A 187 4.74 -3.00 5.53
CA ALA A 187 5.52 -4.12 4.98
C ALA A 187 4.99 -5.50 5.40
N ALA A 188 4.57 -5.64 6.67
CA ALA A 188 3.97 -6.87 7.16
C ALA A 188 2.61 -7.16 6.52
N ALA A 189 1.77 -6.13 6.31
CA ALA A 189 0.50 -6.28 5.61
C ALA A 189 0.71 -6.69 4.15
N ASP A 190 1.61 -6.01 3.43
CA ASP A 190 1.92 -6.29 2.02
C ASP A 190 2.50 -7.68 1.83
N ALA A 191 3.48 -8.06 2.66
CA ALA A 191 4.03 -9.41 2.67
C ALA A 191 2.93 -10.44 2.95
N GLY A 192 2.00 -10.13 3.87
CA GLY A 192 0.87 -10.98 4.16
C GLY A 192 -0.04 -11.20 2.95
N VAL A 193 -0.41 -10.13 2.24
CA VAL A 193 -1.22 -10.22 1.02
C VAL A 193 -0.49 -11.03 -0.06
N VAL A 194 0.80 -10.77 -0.27
CA VAL A 194 1.63 -11.49 -1.26
C VAL A 194 1.72 -12.99 -0.94
N VAL A 195 1.90 -13.35 0.33
CA VAL A 195 1.91 -14.74 0.78
C VAL A 195 0.55 -15.40 0.54
N ALA A 196 -0.55 -14.74 0.87
CA ALA A 196 -1.90 -15.26 0.61
C ALA A 196 -2.13 -15.51 -0.89
N VAL A 197 -1.76 -14.55 -1.74
CA VAL A 197 -1.82 -14.71 -3.20
C VAL A 197 -0.97 -15.91 -3.64
N GLY A 198 0.24 -16.08 -3.11
CA GLY A 198 1.09 -17.24 -3.41
C GLY A 198 0.46 -18.59 -3.05
N PHE A 199 -0.36 -18.66 -2.00
CA PHE A 199 -1.13 -19.86 -1.66
C PHE A 199 -2.36 -20.03 -2.55
N LEU A 200 -3.04 -18.96 -2.93
CA LEU A 200 -4.23 -18.99 -3.80
C LEU A 200 -3.92 -19.38 -5.26
N LEU A 201 -2.66 -19.35 -5.67
CA LEU A 201 -2.20 -19.73 -7.01
C LEU A 201 -1.79 -21.20 -7.14
N GLN A 202 -1.80 -21.96 -6.05
CA GLN A 202 -1.47 -23.40 -6.01
C GLN A 202 -2.72 -24.24 -6.20
#